data_AF-A0A7K4FQB5-F1
#
_entry.id   AF-A0A7K4FQB5-F1
#
_cell.length_a   1.000
_cell.length_b   1.000
_cell.length_c   1.000
_cell.angle_alpha   90.00
_cell.angle_beta   90.00
_cell.angle_gamma   90.00
#
_symmetry.space_group_name_H-M   'P 1'
#
loop_
_entity.id
_entity.type
_entity.pdbx_description
1 polymer ?
#
loop_
_entity_poly.entity_id
_entity_poly.type
_entity_poly.pdbx_seq_one_letter_code
_entity_poly.pdbx_strand_id
1 'polypeptide(L)'
;MDEKTLCYIASLFPPYEDEEAIIFLRKNEFKVVVHNTDRKERIYLGKLTRGIIEFNEENSNLKLKIKIKNIRITICPKKIESNLNGGIWIYPSKGKNTILPLLS
;
A
#
# COMPACT_ATOMS: atom_id res chain seq x y z
N MET A 1 12.86 -1.60 4.37
CA MET A 1 12.38 -1.25 3.02
C MET A 1 12.52 0.26 2.88
N ASP A 2 13.02 0.76 1.76
CA ASP A 2 13.28 2.19 1.54
C ASP A 2 12.01 2.95 1.07
N GLU A 3 12.03 4.28 1.21
CA GLU A 3 10.91 5.17 0.81
C GLU A 3 10.58 5.08 -0.69
N LYS A 4 11.54 4.79 -1.56
CA LYS A 4 11.30 4.67 -3.00
C LYS A 4 10.48 3.42 -3.31
N THR A 5 10.74 2.32 -2.60
CA THR A 5 9.94 1.10 -2.68
C THR A 5 8.47 1.33 -2.28
N LEU A 6 8.23 2.16 -1.27
CA LEU A 6 6.88 2.56 -0.88
C LEU A 6 6.14 3.29 -1.99
N CYS A 7 6.80 4.21 -2.68
CA CYS A 7 6.19 4.92 -3.80
C CYS A 7 5.83 3.97 -4.97
N TYR A 8 6.64 2.93 -5.21
CA TYR A 8 6.29 1.89 -6.18
C TYR A 8 5.05 1.11 -5.77
N ILE A 9 4.94 0.69 -4.50
CA ILE A 9 3.76 0.00 -3.98
C ILE A 9 2.52 0.89 -4.10
N ALA A 10 2.59 2.15 -3.63
CA ALA A 10 1.47 3.08 -3.73
C ALA A 10 1.02 3.33 -5.18
N SER A 11 1.97 3.41 -6.12
CA SER A 11 1.66 3.61 -7.53
C SER A 11 1.03 2.37 -8.21
N LEU A 12 1.17 1.17 -7.62
CA LEU A 12 0.50 -0.05 -8.10
C LEU A 12 -0.95 -0.18 -7.64
N PHE A 13 -1.30 0.43 -6.51
CA PHE A 13 -2.62 0.31 -5.89
C PHE A 13 -3.30 1.67 -5.74
N PRO A 14 -3.34 2.51 -6.79
CA PRO A 14 -3.87 3.86 -6.66
C PRO A 14 -5.34 3.84 -6.19
N PRO A 15 -5.72 4.61 -5.16
CA PRO A 15 -7.10 4.80 -4.80
C PRO A 15 -7.81 5.55 -5.94
N TYR A 16 -9.08 5.21 -6.14
CA TYR A 16 -9.95 5.84 -7.12
C TYR A 16 -11.01 6.71 -6.43
N GLU A 17 -11.31 7.88 -6.99
CA GLU A 17 -12.38 8.78 -6.54
C GLU A 17 -12.39 9.15 -5.03
N ASP A 18 -13.21 8.49 -4.21
CA ASP A 18 -13.39 8.70 -2.78
C ASP A 18 -12.59 7.70 -1.92
N GLU A 19 -11.80 6.84 -2.55
CA GLU A 19 -11.01 5.84 -1.85
C GLU A 19 -9.80 6.43 -1.10
N GLU A 20 -9.46 5.75 -0.02
CA GLU A 20 -8.22 5.90 0.72
C GLU A 20 -7.45 4.58 0.69
N ALA A 21 -6.14 4.68 0.55
CA ALA A 21 -5.26 3.53 0.56
C ALA A 21 -4.26 3.61 1.73
N ILE A 22 -4.25 2.55 2.52
CA ILE A 22 -3.41 2.36 3.69
C ILE A 22 -2.41 1.26 3.37
N ILE A 23 -1.13 1.55 3.53
CA ILE A 23 -0.04 0.59 3.31
C ILE A 23 0.58 0.25 4.65
N PHE A 24 0.52 -1.02 5.01
CA PHE A 24 1.24 -1.61 6.12
C PHE A 24 2.49 -2.30 5.58
N LEU A 25 3.67 -1.98 6.12
CA LEU A 25 4.90 -2.71 5.80
C LEU A 25 5.45 -3.43 7.01
N ARG A 26 5.96 -4.64 6.78
CA ARG A 26 6.72 -5.42 7.76
C ARG A 26 7.85 -6.15 7.04
N LYS A 27 9.10 -5.81 7.35
CA LYS A 27 10.31 -6.35 6.68
C LYS A 27 10.25 -6.22 5.15
N ASN A 28 9.97 -7.31 4.45
CA ASN A 28 9.83 -7.39 2.99
C ASN A 28 8.39 -7.70 2.56
N GLU A 29 7.44 -7.73 3.48
CA GLU A 29 6.02 -7.97 3.23
C GLU A 29 5.24 -6.67 3.35
N PHE A 30 4.11 -6.60 2.64
CA PHE A 30 3.20 -5.48 2.68
C PHE A 30 1.74 -5.94 2.62
N LYS A 31 0.87 -5.14 3.24
CA LYS A 31 -0.58 -5.21 3.08
C LYS A 31 -1.06 -3.84 2.62
N VAL A 32 -1.81 -3.79 1.52
CA VAL A 32 -2.50 -2.57 1.08
C VAL A 32 -3.99 -2.76 1.34
N VAL A 33 -4.60 -1.83 2.04
CA VAL A 33 -6.04 -1.76 2.23
C VAL A 33 -6.54 -0.54 1.49
N VAL A 34 -7.32 -0.75 0.44
CA VAL A 34 -8.01 0.33 -0.28
C VAL A 34 -9.47 0.27 0.15
N HIS A 35 -10.00 1.36 0.71
CA HIS A 35 -11.37 1.42 1.20
C HIS A 35 -12.06 2.72 0.79
N ASN A 36 -13.38 2.68 0.64
CA ASN A 36 -14.21 3.86 0.35
C ASN A 36 -15.23 4.13 1.47
N THR A 37 -15.96 5.24 1.40
CA THR A 37 -16.98 5.60 2.39
C THR A 37 -18.15 4.61 2.49
N ASP A 38 -18.38 3.81 1.44
CA ASP A 38 -19.42 2.77 1.38
C ASP A 38 -18.97 1.40 1.92
N ARG A 39 -17.81 1.34 2.61
CA ARG A 39 -17.24 0.11 3.23
C ARG A 39 -16.87 -1.00 2.24
N LYS A 40 -16.68 -0.70 0.95
CA LYS A 40 -16.04 -1.67 0.05
C LYS A 40 -14.54 -1.64 0.29
N GLU A 41 -14.01 -2.76 0.76
CA GLU A 41 -12.58 -2.95 1.02
C GLU A 41 -11.97 -3.86 -0.03
N ARG A 42 -10.84 -3.41 -0.61
CA ARG A 42 -9.96 -4.23 -1.44
C ARG A 42 -8.65 -4.36 -0.70
N ILE A 43 -8.31 -5.60 -0.35
CA ILE A 43 -7.12 -5.89 0.43
C ILE A 43 -6.14 -6.63 -0.46
N TYR A 44 -4.90 -6.15 -0.53
CA TYR A 44 -3.82 -6.77 -1.27
C TYR A 44 -2.71 -7.18 -0.31
N LEU A 45 -2.28 -8.43 -0.41
CA LEU A 45 -1.17 -8.98 0.35
C LEU A 45 -0.01 -9.20 -0.61
N GLY A 46 1.18 -8.79 -0.22
CA GLY A 46 2.33 -8.95 -1.09
C GLY A 46 3.67 -8.95 -0.38
N LYS A 47 4.70 -9.24 -1.16
CA LYS A 47 6.09 -9.25 -0.73
C LYS A 47 7.01 -8.72 -1.80
N LEU A 48 8.12 -8.17 -1.36
CA LEU A 48 9.24 -7.74 -2.17
C LEU A 48 10.33 -8.81 -2.14
N THR A 49 10.80 -9.23 -3.32
CA THR A 49 11.93 -10.14 -3.45
C THR A 49 12.79 -9.70 -4.64
N ARG A 50 14.04 -9.31 -4.39
CA ARG A 50 15.04 -8.97 -5.44
C ARG A 50 14.51 -8.00 -6.51
N GLY A 51 13.84 -6.92 -6.09
CA GLY A 51 13.28 -5.91 -6.99
C GLY A 51 12.02 -6.34 -7.74
N ILE A 52 11.39 -7.44 -7.32
CA ILE A 52 10.10 -7.93 -7.80
C ILE A 52 9.08 -7.75 -6.69
N ILE A 53 7.94 -7.16 -7.02
CA ILE A 53 6.76 -7.09 -6.17
C ILE A 53 5.84 -8.25 -6.60
N GLU A 54 5.57 -9.16 -5.67
CA GLU A 54 4.60 -10.26 -5.82
C GLU A 54 3.43 -9.98 -4.89
N PHE A 55 2.19 -10.05 -5.40
CA PHE A 55 1.00 -9.78 -4.61
C PHE A 55 -0.23 -10.51 -5.12
N ASN A 56 -1.26 -10.58 -4.29
CA ASN A 56 -2.59 -11.07 -4.61
C ASN A 56 -3.64 -10.29 -3.81
N GLU A 57 -4.86 -10.26 -4.32
CA GLU A 57 -6.01 -9.78 -3.56
C GLU A 57 -6.38 -10.82 -2.48
N GLU A 58 -6.77 -10.35 -1.28
CA GLU A 58 -7.23 -11.17 -0.17
C GLU A 58 -8.50 -11.89 -0.63
N ASN A 59 -8.49 -13.23 -0.58
CA ASN A 59 -9.51 -14.15 -1.15
C ASN A 59 -9.39 -14.44 -2.67
N SER A 60 -8.34 -13.96 -3.34
CA SER A 60 -8.02 -14.35 -4.72
C SER A 60 -6.86 -15.35 -4.77
N ASN A 61 -7.01 -16.38 -5.61
CA ASN A 61 -5.93 -17.32 -5.93
C ASN A 61 -4.98 -16.80 -7.03
N LEU A 62 -5.29 -15.65 -7.64
CA LEU A 62 -4.46 -15.04 -8.68
C LEU A 62 -3.29 -14.28 -8.05
N LYS A 63 -2.07 -14.73 -8.35
CA LYS A 63 -0.83 -14.05 -7.95
C LYS A 63 -0.25 -13.27 -9.13
N LEU A 64 -0.02 -11.99 -8.91
CA LEU A 64 0.62 -11.09 -9.86
C LEU A 64 2.07 -10.83 -9.45
N LYS A 65 2.95 -10.69 -10.45
CA LYS A 65 4.36 -10.39 -10.26
C LYS A 65 4.78 -9.27 -11.19
N ILE A 66 5.40 -8.22 -10.65
CA ILE A 66 5.89 -7.09 -11.43
C ILE A 66 7.30 -6.69 -11.00
N LYS A 67 8.16 -6.40 -11.97
CA LYS A 67 9.51 -5.88 -11.71
C LYS A 67 9.42 -4.39 -11.40
N ILE A 68 10.05 -3.93 -10.32
CA ILE A 68 10.04 -2.52 -9.89
C ILE A 68 10.48 -1.57 -11.01
N LYS A 69 11.49 -1.96 -11.80
CA LYS A 69 11.99 -1.13 -12.91
C LYS A 69 10.93 -0.80 -13.98
N ASN A 70 9.82 -1.54 -14.02
CA ASN A 70 8.72 -1.34 -14.97
C ASN A 70 7.59 -0.48 -14.38
N ILE A 71 7.69 -0.07 -13.11
CA ILE A 71 6.67 0.72 -12.43
C ILE A 71 7.08 2.19 -12.53
N ARG A 72 6.19 3.02 -13.06
CA ARG A 72 6.35 4.48 -13.00
C ARG A 72 5.84 4.97 -11.66
N ILE A 73 6.65 5.75 -10.95
CA ILE A 73 6.19 6.41 -9.71
C ILE A 73 5.30 7.59 -10.10
N THR A 74 4.04 7.54 -9.66
CA THR A 74 3.06 8.62 -9.80
C THR A 74 2.53 9.07 -8.45
N ILE A 75 2.70 8.25 -7.40
CA ILE A 75 2.18 8.49 -6.07
C ILE A 75 3.30 8.29 -5.03
N CYS A 76 3.39 9.21 -4.08
CA CYS A 76 4.29 9.14 -2.92
C CYS A 76 3.46 9.27 -1.62
N PRO A 77 3.29 8.18 -0.85
CA PRO A 77 2.45 8.22 0.35
C PRO A 77 3.16 8.90 1.52
N LYS A 78 2.39 9.42 2.49
CA LYS A 78 2.95 10.02 3.70
C LYS A 78 2.98 9.01 4.84
N LYS A 79 4.09 8.99 5.56
CA LYS A 79 4.27 8.16 6.75
C LYS A 79 3.43 8.72 7.90
N ILE A 80 2.67 7.85 8.56
CA ILE A 80 1.88 8.20 9.75
C ILE A 80 2.53 7.66 11.00
N GLU A 81 3.09 6.45 10.94
CA GLU A 81 3.69 5.81 12.11
C GLU A 81 4.87 4.90 11.73
N SER A 82 5.80 4.71 12.66
CA SER A 82 6.78 3.62 12.63
C SER A 82 6.94 2.97 13.98
N ASN A 83 7.07 1.65 13.97
CA ASN A 83 7.52 0.87 15.11
C ASN A 83 8.76 0.03 14.72
N LEU A 84 9.34 -0.68 15.68
CA LEU A 84 10.57 -1.49 15.46
C LEU A 84 10.41 -2.57 14.37
N ASN A 85 9.18 -2.95 14.02
CA ASN A 85 8.89 -4.05 13.11
C ASN A 85 8.20 -3.64 11.81
N GLY A 86 7.93 -2.35 11.60
CA GLY A 86 7.13 -1.91 10.45
C GLY A 86 6.74 -0.44 10.47
N GLY A 87 5.86 -0.09 9.53
CA GLY A 87 5.28 1.25 9.47
C GLY A 87 3.93 1.28 8.78
N ILE A 88 3.25 2.41 8.92
CA ILE A 88 1.94 2.68 8.32
C ILE A 88 2.06 3.96 7.49
N TRP A 89 1.64 3.87 6.24
CA TRP A 89 1.59 4.99 5.31
C TRP A 89 0.19 5.13 4.73
N ILE A 90 -0.26 6.36 4.56
CA ILE A 90 -1.57 6.65 3.99
C ILE A 90 -1.40 7.60 2.82
N TYR A 91 -2.26 7.39 1.83
CA TYR A 91 -2.44 8.32 0.74
C TYR A 91 -3.92 8.38 0.33
N PRO A 92 -4.54 9.56 0.43
CA PRO A 92 -5.91 9.78 0.00
C PRO A 92 -5.96 10.03 -1.52
N SER A 93 -7.04 9.63 -2.19
CA SER A 93 -7.33 10.04 -3.58
C SER A 93 -7.43 11.57 -3.72
N LYS A 94 -7.95 12.26 -2.69
CA LYS A 94 -8.10 13.73 -2.65
C LYS A 94 -7.59 14.33 -1.34
N GLY A 95 -6.39 14.91 -1.38
CA GLY A 95 -5.98 16.13 -0.66
C GLY A 95 -6.05 16.23 0.87
N LYS A 96 -6.65 15.30 1.61
CA LYS A 96 -6.72 15.35 3.08
C LYS A 96 -6.07 14.11 3.67
N ASN A 97 -4.93 14.33 4.34
CA ASN A 97 -4.30 13.32 5.19
C ASN A 97 -5.33 12.88 6.25
N THR A 98 -5.94 11.71 6.08
CA THR A 98 -6.68 11.07 7.16
C THR A 98 -5.66 10.52 8.13
N ILE A 99 -5.70 10.96 9.38
CA ILE A 99 -4.96 10.33 10.47
C ILE A 99 -5.87 9.22 10.97
N LEU A 100 -5.52 7.96 10.72
CA LEU A 100 -6.25 6.85 11.28
C LEU A 100 -5.93 6.73 12.78
N PRO A 101 -6.95 6.55 13.64
CA PRO A 101 -6.72 6.30 15.05
C PRO A 101 -6.11 4.90 15.21
N LEU A 102 -5.02 4.84 15.97
CA LEU A 102 -4.46 3.58 16.44
C LEU A 102 -5.38 3.03 17.53
N LEU A 103 -6.02 1.90 17.26
CA LEU A 103 -6.74 1.16 18.28
C LEU A 103 -5.72 0.37 19.11
N SER A 104 -5.62 0.74 20.39
CA SER A 104 -4.94 0.05 21.49
C SER A 104 -5.72 -1.15 21.99
#